data_AF-A0A946DYQ9-F1
#
_entry.id   AF-A0A946DYQ9-F1
#
_cell.length_a   1.000
_cell.length_b   1.000
_cell.length_c   1.000
_cell.angle_alpha   90.00
_cell.angle_beta   90.00
_cell.angle_gamma   90.00
#
_symmetry.space_group_name_H-M   'P 1'
#
loop_
_entity.id
_entity.type
_entity.pdbx_description
1 polymer ?
#
loop_
_entity_poly.entity_id
_entity_poly.type
_entity_poly.pdbx_seq_one_letter_code
_entity_poly.pdbx_strand_id
1 'polypeptide(L)'
;MYVAVKGGEAAISNAHAQLADERRGDRDVPELGVEQISGQLGLAVDRVMTEGSLYDRELAALAIKQAQGDMIEAIFLLRAYRTTLPRFGATEPIDTAGMTLVRRISATFKDLPGGQ
;
A
#
# COMPACT_ATOMS: atom_id res chain seq x y z
N MET A 1 36.99 -32.96 8.86
CA MET A 1 36.86 -31.96 9.94
C MET A 1 35.99 -30.84 9.40
N TYR A 2 34.88 -30.51 10.06
CA TYR A 2 34.04 -29.38 9.66
C TYR A 2 34.46 -28.12 10.43
N VAL A 3 34.44 -26.96 9.77
CA VAL A 3 34.83 -25.66 10.34
C VAL A 3 33.74 -24.65 10.01
N ALA A 4 33.43 -23.75 10.94
CA ALA A 4 32.45 -22.69 10.72
C ALA A 4 32.96 -21.71 9.63
N VAL A 5 32.07 -21.39 8.69
CA VAL A 5 32.32 -20.41 7.63
C VAL A 5 31.22 -19.35 7.61
N LYS A 6 31.52 -18.16 7.09
CA LYS A 6 30.52 -17.12 6.87
C LYS A 6 29.83 -17.36 5.52
N GLY A 7 28.50 -17.28 5.50
CA GLY A 7 27.70 -17.33 4.28
C GLY A 7 26.36 -16.61 4.37
N GLY A 8 26.00 -16.06 5.54
CA GLY A 8 24.68 -15.47 5.79
C GLY A 8 24.36 -14.28 4.90
N GLU A 9 25.30 -13.35 4.71
CA GLU A 9 25.10 -12.17 3.85
C GLU A 9 24.84 -12.59 2.39
N ALA A 10 25.68 -13.47 1.85
CA ALA A 10 25.50 -13.99 0.50
C ALA A 10 24.16 -14.74 0.35
N ALA A 11 23.75 -15.51 1.38
CA ALA A 11 22.47 -16.20 1.37
C ALA A 11 21.28 -15.21 1.35
N ILE A 12 21.32 -14.15 2.17
CA ILE A 12 20.29 -13.11 2.20
C ILE A 12 20.22 -12.37 0.85
N SER A 13 21.36 -11.98 0.29
CA SER A 13 21.40 -11.31 -1.02
C SER A 13 20.80 -12.17 -2.13
N ASN A 14 21.14 -13.47 -2.17
CA ASN A 14 20.58 -14.41 -3.15
C ASN A 14 19.07 -14.62 -2.94
N ALA A 15 18.61 -14.68 -1.69
CA ALA A 15 17.18 -14.79 -1.40
C ALA A 15 16.41 -13.55 -1.87
N HIS A 16 16.93 -12.34 -1.66
CA HIS A 16 16.32 -11.11 -2.17
C HIS A 16 16.30 -11.05 -3.71
N ALA A 17 17.38 -11.50 -4.36
CA ALA A 17 17.45 -11.58 -5.82
C ALA A 17 16.40 -12.55 -6.39
N GLN A 18 16.25 -13.72 -5.77
CA GLN A 18 15.23 -14.69 -6.13
C GLN A 18 13.82 -14.11 -5.96
N LEU A 19 13.52 -13.50 -4.80
CA LEU A 19 12.22 -12.88 -4.55
C LEU A 19 11.90 -11.76 -5.56
N ALA A 20 12.91 -10.99 -5.97
CA ALA A 20 12.74 -9.95 -6.99
C ALA A 20 12.44 -10.53 -8.38
N ASP A 21 13.06 -11.65 -8.76
CA ASP A 21 12.76 -12.35 -10.00
C ASP A 21 11.35 -12.96 -9.98
N GLU A 22 10.98 -13.60 -8.87
CA GLU A 22 9.62 -14.11 -8.64
C GLU A 22 8.57 -12.99 -8.70
N ARG A 23 8.87 -11.81 -8.16
CA ARG A 23 7.99 -10.63 -8.27
C ARG A 23 7.86 -10.14 -9.70
N ARG A 24 8.94 -10.20 -10.50
CA ARG A 24 8.86 -9.81 -11.91
C ARG A 24 8.01 -10.81 -12.70
N GLY A 25 8.09 -12.09 -12.39
CA GLY A 25 7.34 -13.14 -13.09
C GLY A 25 7.77 -13.28 -14.55
N ASP A 26 6.85 -13.76 -15.39
CA ASP A 26 7.08 -13.95 -16.82
C ASP A 26 7.41 -12.63 -17.54
N ARG A 27 8.52 -12.62 -18.28
CA ARG A 27 9.04 -11.43 -18.99
C ARG A 27 8.27 -11.12 -20.27
N ASP A 28 7.52 -12.08 -20.80
CA ASP A 28 6.63 -11.88 -21.93
C ASP A 28 5.33 -11.16 -21.51
N VAL A 29 5.02 -11.17 -20.21
CA VAL A 29 3.95 -10.36 -19.62
C VAL A 29 4.49 -8.97 -19.27
N PRO A 30 3.80 -7.88 -19.67
CA PRO A 30 4.16 -6.53 -19.26
C PRO A 30 4.23 -6.41 -17.73
N GLU A 31 5.25 -5.71 -17.24
CA GLU A 31 5.39 -5.49 -15.80
C GLU A 31 4.23 -4.65 -15.25
N LEU A 32 3.73 -5.02 -14.08
CA LEU A 32 2.67 -4.28 -13.39
C LEU A 32 3.12 -2.84 -13.07
N GLY A 33 2.42 -1.86 -13.60
CA GLY A 33 2.65 -0.43 -13.36
C GLY A 33 2.00 0.06 -12.07
N VAL A 34 2.61 1.08 -11.45
CA VAL A 34 2.04 1.75 -10.26
C VAL A 34 0.68 2.38 -10.60
N GLU A 35 0.56 3.00 -11.78
CA GLU A 35 -0.70 3.57 -12.28
C GLU A 35 -1.82 2.53 -12.39
N GLN A 36 -1.50 1.31 -12.83
CA GLN A 36 -2.48 0.23 -12.95
C GLN A 36 -3.01 -0.15 -11.57
N ILE A 37 -2.14 -0.29 -10.57
CA ILE A 37 -2.53 -0.61 -9.19
C ILE A 37 -3.33 0.55 -8.59
N SER A 38 -2.82 1.78 -8.70
CA SER A 38 -3.45 2.98 -8.16
C SER A 38 -4.87 3.21 -8.72
N GLY A 39 -5.04 2.99 -10.03
CA GLY A 39 -6.29 3.22 -10.74
C GLY A 39 -7.28 2.04 -10.77
N GLN A 40 -6.80 0.79 -10.74
CA GLN A 40 -7.66 -0.39 -10.95
C GLN A 40 -7.84 -1.24 -9.68
N LEU A 41 -6.93 -1.13 -8.70
CA LEU A 41 -6.98 -1.87 -7.44
C LEU A 41 -7.29 -0.96 -6.24
N GLY A 42 -8.22 -0.03 -6.43
CA GLY A 42 -8.51 1.05 -5.48
C GLY A 42 -8.78 0.59 -4.04
N LEU A 43 -9.51 -0.51 -3.82
CA LEU A 43 -9.80 -1.01 -2.48
C LEU A 43 -8.55 -1.47 -1.72
N ALA A 44 -7.59 -2.08 -2.42
CA ALA A 44 -6.32 -2.49 -1.82
C ALA A 44 -5.47 -1.26 -1.47
N VAL A 45 -5.43 -0.28 -2.38
CA VAL A 45 -4.75 1.00 -2.18
C VAL A 45 -5.33 1.75 -0.97
N ASP A 46 -6.65 1.84 -0.85
CA ASP A 46 -7.34 2.51 0.25
C ASP A 46 -7.05 1.83 1.60
N ARG A 47 -6.99 0.49 1.62
CA ARG A 47 -6.61 -0.28 2.80
C ARG A 47 -5.17 0.00 3.23
N VAL A 48 -4.23 -0.06 2.29
CA VAL A 48 -2.80 0.16 2.56
C VAL A 48 -2.54 1.60 3.05
N MET A 49 -3.17 2.61 2.43
CA MET A 49 -3.09 4.00 2.91
C MET A 49 -3.62 4.14 4.34
N THR A 50 -4.76 3.51 4.63
CA THR A 50 -5.45 3.62 5.92
C THR A 50 -4.64 2.95 7.04
N GLU A 51 -4.22 1.71 6.86
CA GLU A 51 -3.46 0.95 7.89
C GLU A 51 -1.98 1.38 7.95
N GLY A 52 -1.43 1.89 6.84
CA GLY A 52 -0.09 2.47 6.76
C GLY A 52 0.02 3.90 7.32
N SER A 53 -1.12 4.54 7.58
CA SER A 53 -1.24 5.91 8.13
C SER A 53 -0.57 6.98 7.29
N LEU A 54 -0.54 6.81 5.96
CA LEU A 54 -0.02 7.78 5.00
C LEU A 54 -0.97 7.84 3.78
N TYR A 55 -1.60 8.99 3.58
CA TYR A 55 -2.49 9.22 2.45
C TYR A 55 -1.65 9.62 1.23
N ASP A 56 -1.27 8.63 0.43
CA ASP A 56 -0.62 8.79 -0.88
C ASP A 56 -0.90 7.52 -1.71
N ARG A 57 -1.67 7.68 -2.80
CA ARG A 57 -2.12 6.54 -3.61
C ARG A 57 -0.98 5.88 -4.38
N GLU A 58 -0.03 6.67 -4.88
CA GLU A 58 1.10 6.15 -5.65
C GLU A 58 2.08 5.40 -4.75
N LEU A 59 2.37 5.92 -3.55
CA LEU A 59 3.21 5.23 -2.58
C LEU A 59 2.56 3.94 -2.05
N ALA A 60 1.25 3.96 -1.79
CA ALA A 60 0.53 2.75 -1.42
C ALA A 60 0.54 1.71 -2.56
N ALA A 61 0.31 2.13 -3.79
CA ALA A 61 0.39 1.28 -4.97
C ALA A 61 1.82 0.71 -5.19
N LEU A 62 2.85 1.52 -4.96
CA LEU A 62 4.25 1.10 -5.02
C LEU A 62 4.55 0.05 -3.93
N ALA A 63 4.07 0.25 -2.70
CA ALA A 63 4.23 -0.72 -1.62
C ALA A 63 3.55 -2.05 -1.96
N ILE A 64 2.33 -2.01 -2.51
CA ILE A 64 1.60 -3.19 -3.00
C ILE A 64 2.41 -3.92 -4.08
N LYS A 65 2.94 -3.17 -5.06
CA LYS A 65 3.79 -3.72 -6.12
C LYS A 65 5.02 -4.41 -5.52
N GLN A 66 5.73 -3.73 -4.62
CA GLN A 66 6.96 -4.22 -4.01
C GLN A 66 6.73 -5.50 -3.20
N ALA A 67 5.59 -5.57 -2.50
CA ALA A 67 5.16 -6.69 -1.66
C ALA A 67 4.46 -7.84 -2.44
N GLN A 68 4.47 -7.82 -3.78
CA GLN A 68 3.77 -8.82 -4.61
C GLN A 68 2.27 -8.96 -4.27
N GLY A 69 1.64 -7.89 -3.76
CA GLY A 69 0.24 -7.95 -3.31
C GLY A 69 0.02 -8.50 -1.90
N ASP A 70 1.08 -8.80 -1.12
CA ASP A 70 0.94 -9.04 0.32
C ASP A 70 0.56 -7.72 1.01
N MET A 71 -0.68 -7.66 1.50
CA MET A 71 -1.21 -6.47 2.15
C MET A 71 -0.52 -6.15 3.47
N ILE A 72 -0.13 -7.16 4.25
CA ILE A 72 0.52 -6.95 5.56
C ILE A 72 1.90 -6.34 5.34
N GLU A 73 2.65 -6.87 4.37
CA GLU A 73 3.97 -6.33 4.03
C GLU A 73 3.87 -4.95 3.37
N ALA A 74 2.90 -4.72 2.46
CA ALA A 74 2.68 -3.40 1.86
C ALA A 74 2.36 -2.33 2.91
N ILE A 75 1.51 -2.64 3.89
CA ILE A 75 1.20 -1.77 5.03
C ILE A 75 2.46 -1.49 5.85
N PHE A 76 3.27 -2.53 6.12
CA PHE A 76 4.52 -2.39 6.85
C PHE A 76 5.51 -1.47 6.12
N LEU A 77 5.71 -1.67 4.82
CA LEU A 77 6.56 -0.84 3.97
C LEU A 77 6.14 0.64 4.00
N LEU A 78 4.84 0.92 3.80
CA LEU A 78 4.34 2.30 3.80
C LEU A 78 4.50 2.96 5.18
N ARG A 79 4.22 2.20 6.25
CA ARG A 79 4.37 2.68 7.63
C ARG A 79 5.83 2.91 8.01
N ALA A 80 6.74 2.09 7.52
CA ALA A 80 8.18 2.28 7.67
C ALA A 80 8.66 3.52 6.91
N TYR A 81 8.22 3.72 5.67
CA TYR A 81 8.55 4.93 4.90
C TYR A 81 8.07 6.21 5.60
N ARG A 82 6.85 6.19 6.15
CA ARG A 82 6.32 7.32 6.92
C ARG A 82 7.23 7.76 8.08
N THR A 83 7.98 6.86 8.72
CA THR A 83 8.87 7.25 9.83
C THR A 83 10.11 8.01 9.37
N THR A 84 10.45 7.93 8.09
CA THR A 84 11.58 8.67 7.50
C THR A 84 11.18 10.07 7.04
N LEU A 85 9.89 10.41 7.04
CA LEU A 85 9.39 11.69 6.57
C LEU A 85 9.35 12.75 7.71
N PRO A 86 9.76 14.00 7.43
CA PRO A 86 9.58 15.09 8.38
C PRO A 86 8.10 15.45 8.52
N ARG A 87 7.72 15.94 9.71
CA ARG A 87 6.40 16.54 9.92
C ARG A 87 6.47 18.03 9.65
N PHE A 88 5.85 18.49 8.57
CA PHE A 88 5.81 19.91 8.21
C PHE A 88 4.82 20.72 9.07
N GLY A 89 3.76 20.09 9.55
CA GLY A 89 2.72 20.76 10.34
C GLY A 89 1.54 19.85 10.65
N ALA A 90 0.46 20.46 11.13
CA ALA A 90 -0.84 19.82 11.34
C ALA A 90 -1.89 20.51 10.48
N THR A 91 -2.90 19.76 10.05
CA THR A 91 -4.06 20.31 9.33
C THR A 91 -5.10 20.83 10.31
N GLU A 92 -6.00 21.67 9.82
CA GLU A 92 -7.26 21.93 10.52
C GLU A 92 -8.13 20.66 10.55
N PRO A 93 -9.06 20.55 11.51
CA PRO A 93 -10.05 19.48 11.52
C PRO A 93 -10.88 19.46 10.23
N ILE A 94 -11.14 18.27 9.69
CA ILE A 94 -11.96 18.12 8.49
C ILE A 94 -13.45 18.39 8.78
N ASP A 95 -14.10 19.24 7.98
CA ASP A 95 -15.55 19.42 8.00
C ASP A 95 -16.22 18.37 7.09
N THR A 96 -16.75 17.32 7.71
CA THR A 96 -17.44 16.24 6.98
C THR A 96 -18.85 16.63 6.53
N ALA A 97 -19.44 17.73 7.05
CA ALA A 97 -20.75 18.20 6.60
C ALA A 97 -20.68 18.83 5.21
N GLY A 98 -19.54 19.43 4.85
CA GLY A 98 -19.27 20.00 3.52
C GLY A 98 -18.71 19.01 2.49
N MET A 99 -18.70 17.70 2.78
CA MET A 99 -18.14 16.68 1.88
C MET A 99 -18.89 16.61 0.54
N THR A 100 -18.15 16.51 -0.57
CA THR A 100 -18.73 16.09 -1.85
C THR A 100 -19.06 14.61 -1.79
N LEU A 101 -20.34 14.27 -1.76
CA LEU A 101 -20.82 12.90 -1.54
C LEU A 101 -20.60 12.03 -2.78
N VAL A 102 -19.89 10.92 -2.61
CA VAL A 102 -19.83 9.81 -3.59
C VAL A 102 -20.87 8.75 -3.26
N ARG A 103 -21.11 8.51 -1.95
CA ARG A 103 -22.10 7.58 -1.43
C ARG A 103 -22.55 8.04 -0.06
N ARG A 104 -23.85 8.01 0.20
CA ARG A 104 -24.46 8.27 1.51
C ARG A 104 -25.52 7.21 1.75
N ILE A 105 -25.51 6.53 2.89
CA ILE A 105 -26.54 5.55 3.24
C ILE A 105 -26.86 5.67 4.73
N SER A 106 -28.10 5.40 5.12
CA SER A 106 -28.55 5.34 6.50
C SER A 106 -29.45 4.15 6.71
N ALA A 107 -29.09 3.28 7.65
CA ALA A 107 -29.89 2.11 8.01
C ALA A 107 -31.02 2.41 9.01
N THR A 108 -31.04 3.61 9.59
CA THR A 108 -31.94 3.96 10.70
C THR A 108 -33.32 4.41 10.23
N PHE A 109 -33.40 5.01 9.03
CA PHE A 109 -34.64 5.49 8.44
C PHE A 109 -34.75 5.01 7.01
N LYS A 110 -35.98 4.81 6.53
CA LYS A 110 -36.24 4.43 5.14
C LYS A 110 -35.77 5.53 4.16
N ASP A 111 -36.21 6.77 4.39
CA ASP A 111 -35.88 7.94 3.56
C ASP A 111 -35.38 9.10 4.44
N LEU A 112 -34.50 9.94 3.89
CA LEU A 112 -33.96 11.14 4.55
C LEU A 112 -33.97 12.34 3.61
N PRO A 113 -33.92 13.58 4.15
CA PRO A 113 -33.57 14.74 3.35
C PRO A 113 -32.25 14.49 2.60
N GLY A 114 -32.27 14.73 1.28
CA GLY A 114 -31.15 14.44 0.38
C GLY A 114 -31.04 12.98 -0.10
N GLY A 115 -31.95 12.08 0.33
CA GLY A 115 -32.01 10.70 -0.14
C GLY A 115 -31.03 9.73 0.53
N GLN A 116 -31.19 8.46 0.18
CA GLN A 116 -30.19 7.39 0.37
C GLN A 116 -29.18 7.38 -0.78
#